data_AF-A0A520JVD9-F1
#
_entry.id   AF-A0A520JVD9-F1
#
_cell.length_a   1.000
_cell.length_b   1.000
_cell.length_c   1.000
_cell.angle_alpha   90.00
_cell.angle_beta   90.00
_cell.angle_gamma   90.00
#
_symmetry.space_group_name_H-M   'P 1'
#
loop_
_entity.id
_entity.type
_entity.pdbx_description
1 polymer ?
#
loop_
_entity_poly.entity_id
_entity_poly.type
_entity_poly.pdbx_seq_one_letter_code
_entity_poly.pdbx_strand_id
1 'polypeptide(L)'
;MKGKRNGFWKISVFALLFAVLAVISIGCASADTIYVPEGGNQTIQQAVDNATSGDTVYVHAGEYVEHVVISKDNISVIGQDAESTIINSGGSGVALFLNGTKNVTVSNFMLLSDSVAWFAEVAYNYSKLGPGAFDSPLPANYSLVAQSIDAKASPQQAWLVLSNGGNKVVSVGETFEMGSGRLKATVESIFAGHGTSYVILNHTYLYSGGVPVLSDARLILVLGGETPVLYTKGGADWQLEEGYTLTVGDVDAELGPKQLWLRLSKNSVVLEERVLFEGESYSYYKNGYLVLSAQSNKLFSSGKLWAASFSSI
;
A
#
# COMPACT_ATOMS: atom_id res chain seq x y z
N MET A 1 -18.74 -43.87 -63.84
CA MET A 1 -19.61 -43.25 -62.80
C MET A 1 -19.29 -43.90 -61.46
N LYS A 2 -18.61 -43.19 -60.54
CA LYS A 2 -18.34 -43.65 -59.16
C LYS A 2 -19.18 -42.80 -58.20
N GLY A 3 -20.21 -43.39 -57.58
CA GLY A 3 -21.07 -42.71 -56.61
C GLY A 3 -20.44 -42.70 -55.22
N LYS A 4 -20.26 -41.51 -54.64
CA LYS A 4 -19.87 -41.25 -53.24
C LYS A 4 -20.93 -41.83 -52.28
N ARG A 5 -20.51 -42.62 -51.29
CA ARG A 5 -21.34 -43.00 -50.13
C ARG A 5 -21.03 -42.03 -48.99
N ASN A 6 -22.04 -41.28 -48.56
CA ASN A 6 -21.97 -40.37 -47.42
C ASN A 6 -22.11 -41.18 -46.12
N GLY A 7 -21.09 -41.15 -45.27
CA GLY A 7 -21.13 -41.77 -43.95
C GLY A 7 -21.89 -40.88 -42.96
N PHE A 8 -23.12 -41.25 -42.62
CA PHE A 8 -23.85 -40.68 -41.49
C PHE A 8 -23.28 -41.25 -40.19
N TRP A 9 -22.60 -40.42 -39.41
CA TRP A 9 -22.08 -40.77 -38.09
C TRP A 9 -23.25 -40.88 -37.10
N LYS A 10 -23.62 -42.11 -36.70
CA LYS A 10 -24.61 -42.33 -35.62
C LYS A 10 -23.92 -42.07 -34.28
N ILE A 11 -24.02 -40.85 -33.77
CA ILE A 11 -23.66 -40.56 -32.38
C ILE A 11 -24.69 -41.29 -31.50
N SER A 12 -24.21 -42.17 -30.63
CA SER A 12 -25.07 -42.99 -29.76
C SER A 12 -25.84 -42.10 -28.78
N VAL A 13 -27.15 -42.29 -28.65
CA VAL A 13 -28.01 -41.51 -27.72
C VAL A 13 -27.50 -41.59 -26.27
N PHE A 14 -26.83 -42.70 -25.90
CA PHE A 14 -26.16 -42.85 -24.60
C PHE A 14 -24.97 -41.89 -24.40
N ALA A 15 -24.23 -41.55 -25.44
CA ALA A 15 -23.13 -40.59 -25.36
C ALA A 15 -23.66 -39.15 -25.18
N LEU A 16 -24.82 -38.85 -25.78
CA LEU A 16 -25.50 -37.56 -25.59
C LEU A 16 -26.10 -37.44 -24.17
N LEU A 17 -26.67 -38.53 -23.64
CA LEU A 17 -27.27 -38.56 -22.30
C LEU A 17 -26.22 -38.42 -21.19
N PHE A 18 -25.03 -39.03 -21.37
CA PHE A 18 -23.92 -38.90 -20.42
C PHE A 18 -23.32 -37.49 -20.42
N ALA A 19 -23.26 -36.84 -21.59
CA ALA A 19 -22.84 -35.44 -21.70
C ALA A 19 -23.85 -34.48 -21.04
N VAL A 20 -25.16 -34.73 -21.15
CA VAL A 20 -26.20 -33.91 -20.49
C VAL A 20 -26.20 -34.10 -18.98
N LEU A 21 -25.97 -35.31 -18.47
CA LEU A 21 -25.88 -35.58 -17.02
C LEU A 21 -24.60 -35.00 -16.38
N ALA A 22 -23.48 -34.94 -17.12
CA ALA A 22 -22.24 -34.31 -16.64
C ALA A 22 -22.34 -32.77 -16.53
N VAL A 23 -23.31 -32.13 -17.19
CA VAL A 23 -23.53 -30.68 -17.16
C VAL A 23 -24.46 -30.25 -16.00
N ILE A 24 -25.18 -31.19 -15.38
CA ILE A 24 -26.17 -30.89 -14.32
C ILE A 24 -25.56 -30.85 -12.91
N SER A 25 -24.32 -31.33 -12.73
CA SER A 25 -23.61 -31.29 -11.44
C SER A 25 -22.64 -30.12 -11.29
N ILE A 26 -22.91 -29.00 -11.95
CA ILE A 26 -22.31 -27.71 -11.56
C ILE A 26 -23.14 -27.21 -10.38
N GLY A 27 -22.84 -27.71 -9.17
CA GLY A 27 -23.31 -27.05 -7.97
C GLY A 27 -22.84 -25.61 -8.03
N CYS A 28 -23.76 -24.64 -8.05
CA CYS A 28 -23.41 -23.26 -7.75
C CYS A 28 -22.79 -23.28 -6.35
N ALA A 29 -21.47 -23.09 -6.25
CA ALA A 29 -20.86 -22.79 -4.96
C ALA A 29 -21.50 -21.48 -4.48
N SER A 30 -22.34 -21.58 -3.45
CA SER A 30 -22.84 -20.42 -2.73
C SER A 30 -21.75 -20.01 -1.76
N ALA A 31 -21.40 -18.73 -1.73
CA ALA A 31 -20.55 -18.15 -0.70
C ALA A 31 -21.15 -18.44 0.68
N ASP A 32 -20.35 -18.98 1.60
CA ASP A 32 -20.71 -19.20 2.99
C ASP A 32 -20.03 -18.18 3.92
N THR A 33 -20.54 -18.00 5.13
CA THR A 33 -19.92 -17.15 6.16
C THR A 33 -19.32 -18.00 7.28
N ILE A 34 -18.01 -17.88 7.48
CA ILE A 34 -17.25 -18.59 8.52
C ILE A 34 -16.97 -17.60 9.66
N TYR A 35 -17.59 -17.83 10.81
CA TYR A 35 -17.46 -16.93 11.96
C TYR A 35 -16.25 -17.28 12.83
N VAL A 36 -15.61 -16.25 13.39
CA VAL A 36 -14.48 -16.35 14.32
C VAL A 36 -14.79 -15.54 15.59
N PRO A 37 -14.78 -16.14 16.79
CA PRO A 37 -14.68 -17.57 17.05
C PRO A 37 -16.04 -18.29 16.92
N GLU A 38 -16.17 -19.30 16.05
CA GLU A 38 -17.35 -20.18 15.98
C GLU A 38 -17.06 -21.48 15.21
N GLY A 39 -17.85 -22.54 15.43
CA GLY A 39 -17.86 -23.73 14.56
C GLY A 39 -16.53 -24.49 14.49
N GLY A 40 -15.65 -24.33 15.47
CA GLY A 40 -14.30 -24.91 15.48
C GLY A 40 -13.19 -24.00 14.96
N ASN A 41 -13.52 -22.81 14.45
CA ASN A 41 -12.55 -21.77 14.12
C ASN A 41 -12.36 -20.88 15.34
N GLN A 42 -11.30 -21.10 16.11
CA GLN A 42 -10.99 -20.27 17.30
C GLN A 42 -10.02 -19.13 16.96
N THR A 43 -9.35 -19.23 15.83
CA THR A 43 -8.35 -18.28 15.33
C THR A 43 -8.75 -17.78 13.95
N ILE A 44 -8.26 -16.61 13.55
CA ILE A 44 -8.51 -16.08 12.20
C ILE A 44 -7.87 -16.99 11.15
N GLN A 45 -6.67 -17.52 11.41
CA GLN A 45 -5.99 -18.41 10.47
C GLN A 45 -6.80 -19.69 10.16
N GLN A 46 -7.37 -20.33 11.17
CA GLN A 46 -8.20 -21.54 10.97
C GLN A 46 -9.40 -21.27 10.06
N ALA A 47 -10.08 -20.14 10.23
CA ALA A 47 -11.19 -19.78 9.34
C ALA A 47 -10.74 -19.50 7.91
N VAL A 48 -9.60 -18.82 7.75
CA VAL A 48 -8.98 -18.59 6.44
C VAL A 48 -8.58 -19.92 5.76
N ASP A 49 -8.05 -20.88 6.52
CA ASP A 49 -7.66 -22.20 6.00
C ASP A 49 -8.87 -23.00 5.52
N ASN A 50 -9.99 -22.88 6.25
CA ASN A 50 -11.27 -23.54 5.96
C ASN A 50 -12.07 -22.86 4.85
N ALA A 51 -11.82 -21.57 4.57
CA ALA A 51 -12.52 -20.82 3.53
C ALA A 51 -12.26 -21.37 2.11
N THR A 52 -13.29 -21.29 1.29
CA THR A 52 -13.30 -21.60 -0.14
C THR A 52 -13.69 -20.36 -0.95
N SER A 53 -13.41 -20.38 -2.25
CA SER A 53 -13.64 -19.23 -3.14
C SER A 53 -15.10 -18.77 -3.09
N GLY A 54 -15.31 -17.50 -2.72
CA GLY A 54 -16.60 -16.86 -2.49
C GLY A 54 -16.90 -16.60 -1.02
N ASP A 55 -16.29 -17.35 -0.10
CA ASP A 55 -16.64 -17.32 1.32
C ASP A 55 -16.22 -16.02 2.01
N THR A 56 -16.94 -15.69 3.09
CA THR A 56 -16.62 -14.59 4.00
C THR A 56 -16.21 -15.12 5.36
N VAL A 57 -14.99 -14.88 5.78
CA VAL A 57 -14.55 -15.01 7.17
C VAL A 57 -15.00 -13.75 7.92
N TYR A 58 -15.94 -13.89 8.86
CA TYR A 58 -16.41 -12.80 9.70
C TYR A 58 -15.83 -12.92 11.11
N VAL A 59 -15.09 -11.91 11.55
CA VAL A 59 -14.34 -11.94 12.81
C VAL A 59 -15.01 -11.02 13.83
N HIS A 60 -15.48 -11.59 14.93
CA HIS A 60 -16.04 -10.83 16.05
C HIS A 60 -14.99 -9.97 16.74
N ALA A 61 -15.45 -8.88 17.36
CA ALA A 61 -14.59 -7.97 18.10
C ALA A 61 -13.76 -8.71 19.17
N GLY A 62 -12.49 -8.35 19.28
CA GLY A 62 -11.50 -9.02 20.11
C GLY A 62 -10.06 -8.76 19.64
N GLU A 63 -9.09 -9.09 20.48
CA GLU A 63 -7.67 -9.08 20.13
C GLU A 63 -7.18 -10.48 19.82
N TYR A 64 -6.66 -10.66 18.61
CA TYR A 64 -6.15 -11.92 18.09
C TYR A 64 -4.64 -11.82 17.94
N VAL A 65 -3.89 -12.47 18.84
CA VAL A 65 -2.43 -12.51 18.79
C VAL A 65 -2.00 -13.60 17.80
N GLU A 66 -1.87 -13.24 16.54
CA GLU A 66 -1.71 -14.17 15.42
C GLU A 66 -0.88 -13.57 14.27
N HIS A 67 -0.40 -14.47 13.40
CA HIS A 67 0.12 -14.13 12.08
C HIS A 67 -0.80 -14.72 11.02
N VAL A 68 -1.69 -13.91 10.47
CA VAL A 68 -2.71 -14.39 9.52
C VAL A 68 -2.15 -14.35 8.10
N VAL A 69 -2.09 -15.50 7.45
CA VAL A 69 -1.64 -15.70 6.07
C VAL A 69 -2.81 -16.12 5.19
N ILE A 70 -3.19 -15.25 4.26
CA ILE A 70 -4.26 -15.53 3.30
C ILE A 70 -3.63 -15.97 1.98
N SER A 71 -3.78 -17.26 1.66
CA SER A 71 -3.28 -17.86 0.41
C SER A 71 -4.42 -18.32 -0.53
N LYS A 72 -5.67 -17.93 -0.25
CA LYS A 72 -6.89 -18.38 -0.95
C LYS A 72 -7.49 -17.24 -1.77
N ASP A 73 -7.87 -17.51 -3.02
CA ASP A 73 -8.49 -16.54 -3.91
C ASP A 73 -10.01 -16.36 -3.63
N ASN A 74 -10.53 -15.17 -3.93
CA ASN A 74 -11.94 -14.76 -3.90
C ASN A 74 -12.63 -14.89 -2.54
N ILE A 75 -11.93 -14.67 -1.44
CA ILE A 75 -12.53 -14.67 -0.10
C ILE A 75 -12.59 -13.27 0.50
N SER A 76 -13.51 -13.05 1.44
CA SER A 76 -13.53 -11.84 2.25
C SER A 76 -13.14 -12.17 3.69
N VAL A 77 -12.33 -11.34 4.33
CA VAL A 77 -12.01 -11.43 5.77
C VAL A 77 -12.38 -10.10 6.39
N ILE A 78 -13.45 -10.08 7.19
CA ILE A 78 -14.10 -8.85 7.63
C ILE A 78 -14.21 -8.86 9.14
N GLY A 79 -13.61 -7.88 9.79
CA GLY A 79 -13.79 -7.65 11.22
C GLY A 79 -15.15 -7.03 11.52
N GLN A 80 -15.64 -7.26 12.73
CA GLN A 80 -16.89 -6.69 13.19
C GLN A 80 -16.84 -5.16 13.22
N ASP A 81 -15.70 -4.61 13.63
CA ASP A 81 -15.46 -3.17 13.78
C ASP A 81 -13.95 -2.85 13.89
N ALA A 82 -13.51 -1.76 13.24
CA ALA A 82 -12.09 -1.42 13.14
C ALA A 82 -11.47 -0.88 14.43
N GLU A 83 -12.27 -0.43 15.41
CA GLU A 83 -11.77 0.06 16.69
C GLU A 83 -11.59 -1.08 17.71
N SER A 84 -12.31 -2.19 17.51
CA SER A 84 -12.42 -3.27 18.50
C SER A 84 -12.03 -4.66 17.98
N THR A 85 -11.71 -4.82 16.70
CA THR A 85 -11.22 -6.07 16.10
C THR A 85 -9.74 -5.92 15.75
N ILE A 86 -8.86 -6.46 16.58
CA ILE A 86 -7.41 -6.23 16.54
C ILE A 86 -6.70 -7.52 16.13
N ILE A 87 -5.85 -7.46 15.11
CA ILE A 87 -4.86 -8.51 14.82
C ILE A 87 -3.51 -8.02 15.31
N ASN A 88 -2.95 -8.67 16.32
CA ASN A 88 -1.71 -8.31 16.97
C ASN A 88 -0.61 -9.31 16.61
N SER A 89 0.52 -8.86 16.07
CA SER A 89 1.66 -9.72 15.75
C SER A 89 2.50 -10.16 16.96
N GLY A 90 2.08 -9.80 18.18
CA GLY A 90 2.68 -10.30 19.42
C GLY A 90 4.12 -9.82 19.68
N GLY A 91 4.53 -8.72 19.04
CA GLY A 91 5.86 -8.12 19.25
C GLY A 91 6.89 -8.35 18.13
N SER A 92 6.57 -9.13 17.09
CA SER A 92 7.49 -9.39 15.97
C SER A 92 6.76 -9.83 14.71
N GLY A 93 7.24 -9.50 13.51
CA GLY A 93 6.58 -9.90 12.25
C GLY A 93 5.30 -9.11 11.94
N VAL A 94 4.60 -9.50 10.87
CA VAL A 94 3.35 -8.86 10.43
C VAL A 94 2.13 -9.56 11.00
N ALA A 95 1.08 -8.79 11.32
CA ALA A 95 -0.19 -9.33 11.80
C ALA A 95 -1.00 -10.02 10.69
N LEU A 96 -0.92 -9.50 9.46
CA LEU A 96 -1.66 -10.01 8.30
C LEU A 96 -0.79 -9.97 7.04
N PHE A 97 -0.80 -11.08 6.29
CA PHE A 97 -0.02 -11.28 5.08
C PHE A 97 -0.89 -11.89 3.97
N LEU A 98 -0.88 -11.28 2.78
CA LEU A 98 -1.55 -11.80 1.59
C LEU A 98 -0.55 -12.53 0.70
N ASN A 99 -0.58 -13.87 0.71
CA ASN A 99 0.40 -14.70 0.03
C ASN A 99 -0.08 -15.10 -1.37
N GLY A 100 0.13 -14.20 -2.34
CA GLY A 100 -0.06 -14.53 -3.75
C GLY A 100 -1.51 -14.75 -4.18
N THR A 101 -2.47 -14.13 -3.48
CA THR A 101 -3.91 -14.36 -3.61
C THR A 101 -4.64 -13.30 -4.44
N LYS A 102 -5.75 -13.67 -5.08
CA LYS A 102 -6.60 -12.82 -5.92
C LYS A 102 -7.99 -12.59 -5.36
N ASN A 103 -8.58 -11.43 -5.62
CA ASN A 103 -9.92 -10.96 -5.25
C ASN A 103 -10.23 -11.11 -3.76
N VAL A 104 -9.24 -10.80 -2.91
CA VAL A 104 -9.41 -10.83 -1.45
C VAL A 104 -9.81 -9.45 -0.94
N THR A 105 -10.87 -9.42 -0.13
CA THR A 105 -11.27 -8.23 0.62
C THR A 105 -10.84 -8.40 2.07
N VAL A 106 -10.11 -7.42 2.62
CA VAL A 106 -9.86 -7.33 4.06
C VAL A 106 -10.33 -5.98 4.56
N SER A 107 -11.19 -5.97 5.58
CA SER A 107 -11.75 -4.73 6.12
C SER A 107 -12.09 -4.84 7.60
N ASN A 108 -12.25 -3.68 8.25
CA ASN A 108 -12.71 -3.54 9.64
C ASN A 108 -11.80 -4.17 10.70
N PHE A 109 -10.48 -4.00 10.54
CA PHE A 109 -9.49 -4.40 11.55
C PHE A 109 -8.57 -3.24 11.94
N MET A 110 -8.09 -3.27 13.17
CA MET A 110 -6.85 -2.62 13.59
C MET A 110 -5.72 -3.65 13.50
N LEU A 111 -4.59 -3.27 12.89
CA LEU A 111 -3.40 -4.13 12.83
C LEU A 111 -2.33 -3.58 13.76
N LEU A 112 -1.86 -4.39 14.71
CA LEU A 112 -0.80 -4.03 15.66
C LEU A 112 0.46 -4.86 15.35
N SER A 113 1.59 -4.22 15.07
CA SER A 113 2.84 -4.90 14.71
C SER A 113 4.09 -4.16 15.19
N ASP A 114 4.90 -4.81 16.04
CA ASP A 114 5.93 -4.12 16.84
C ASP A 114 7.38 -4.57 16.56
N SER A 115 7.82 -4.83 15.32
CA SER A 115 9.24 -4.61 14.93
C SER A 115 9.55 -4.87 13.46
N VAL A 116 10.44 -4.03 12.93
CA VAL A 116 10.96 -4.02 11.57
C VAL A 116 12.15 -4.96 11.50
N ALA A 117 12.04 -6.06 10.75
CA ALA A 117 13.17 -6.93 10.44
C ALA A 117 12.90 -7.75 9.15
N TRP A 118 13.46 -7.27 8.02
CA TRP A 118 13.91 -8.05 6.85
C TRP A 118 12.87 -8.91 6.11
N PHE A 119 12.17 -8.25 5.17
CA PHE A 119 11.29 -8.75 4.09
C PHE A 119 9.91 -9.31 4.47
N ALA A 120 8.89 -8.46 4.29
CA ALA A 120 7.51 -8.72 3.81
C ALA A 120 6.62 -7.60 4.40
N GLU A 121 6.26 -6.58 3.61
CA GLU A 121 5.05 -6.61 2.79
C GLU A 121 3.77 -6.43 3.64
N VAL A 122 3.32 -5.18 3.76
CA VAL A 122 1.89 -4.91 3.49
C VAL A 122 1.85 -4.40 2.06
N ALA A 123 1.99 -5.33 1.12
CA ALA A 123 1.56 -5.16 -0.26
C ALA A 123 0.51 -6.22 -0.51
N TYR A 124 -0.58 -5.80 -1.14
CA TYR A 124 -1.55 -6.72 -1.72
C TYR A 124 -0.87 -7.40 -2.92
N ASN A 125 -0.70 -8.72 -2.91
CA ASN A 125 -0.05 -9.44 -4.00
C ASN A 125 -0.90 -10.58 -4.58
N TYR A 126 -1.39 -10.33 -5.80
CA TYR A 126 -2.07 -11.24 -6.70
C TYR A 126 -1.01 -11.95 -7.55
N SER A 127 -0.28 -12.91 -6.99
CA SER A 127 0.85 -13.52 -7.69
C SER A 127 0.46 -14.80 -8.45
N LYS A 128 0.52 -14.73 -9.79
CA LYS A 128 1.19 -15.76 -10.60
C LYS A 128 1.59 -15.14 -11.94
N LEU A 129 2.85 -14.74 -12.06
CA LEU A 129 3.83 -15.05 -13.11
C LEU A 129 5.13 -14.25 -12.83
N GLY A 130 6.29 -14.91 -12.94
CA GLY A 130 7.61 -14.26 -13.09
C GLY A 130 8.17 -14.50 -14.51
N PRO A 131 9.41 -14.08 -14.87
CA PRO A 131 10.43 -13.35 -14.13
C PRO A 131 10.81 -11.98 -14.74
N GLY A 132 11.27 -11.04 -13.89
CA GLY A 132 12.02 -9.84 -14.28
C GLY A 132 11.38 -8.52 -13.87
N ALA A 133 12.00 -7.83 -12.90
CA ALA A 133 11.67 -6.52 -12.33
C ALA A 133 10.47 -6.50 -11.36
N PHE A 134 10.78 -6.42 -10.07
CA PHE A 134 9.83 -6.22 -8.99
C PHE A 134 9.37 -4.75 -8.95
N ASP A 135 8.09 -4.55 -9.23
CA ASP A 135 7.41 -3.26 -9.27
C ASP A 135 6.17 -3.38 -8.36
N SER A 136 6.09 -2.61 -7.27
CA SER A 136 4.97 -2.63 -6.31
C SER A 136 3.69 -1.96 -6.86
N PRO A 137 2.47 -2.45 -6.53
CA PRO A 137 1.25 -2.07 -7.24
C PRO A 137 0.54 -0.79 -6.73
N LEU A 138 0.26 0.12 -7.65
CA LEU A 138 -0.89 1.04 -7.61
C LEU A 138 -2.21 0.27 -7.91
N PRO A 139 -3.39 0.86 -7.64
CA PRO A 139 -4.67 0.25 -8.01
C PRO A 139 -4.71 -0.20 -9.47
N ALA A 140 -5.47 -1.26 -9.74
CA ALA A 140 -5.60 -1.87 -11.08
C ALA A 140 -4.29 -2.41 -11.70
N ASN A 141 -3.36 -2.90 -10.87
CA ASN A 141 -2.10 -3.53 -11.28
C ASN A 141 -1.14 -2.60 -12.05
N TYR A 142 -1.24 -1.29 -11.83
CA TYR A 142 -0.19 -0.37 -12.23
C TYR A 142 0.92 -0.35 -11.20
N SER A 143 2.06 0.24 -11.50
CA SER A 143 3.20 0.42 -10.60
C SER A 143 3.87 1.72 -11.00
N LEU A 144 4.33 2.49 -10.04
CA LEU A 144 5.12 3.69 -10.29
C LEU A 144 6.38 3.64 -9.44
N VAL A 145 7.53 3.73 -10.10
CA VAL A 145 8.83 3.59 -9.45
C VAL A 145 9.70 4.81 -9.75
N ALA A 146 10.37 5.32 -8.72
CA ALA A 146 11.48 6.24 -8.88
C ALA A 146 12.78 5.44 -9.12
N GLN A 147 13.22 5.38 -10.37
CA GLN A 147 14.42 4.64 -10.76
C GLN A 147 15.72 5.36 -10.43
N SER A 148 15.70 6.70 -10.51
CA SER A 148 16.86 7.54 -10.22
C SER A 148 16.39 8.90 -9.73
N ILE A 149 17.21 9.54 -8.91
CA ILE A 149 17.05 10.94 -8.54
C ILE A 149 18.37 11.69 -8.80
N ASP A 150 18.25 12.94 -9.22
CA ASP A 150 19.33 13.91 -9.23
C ASP A 150 18.93 15.09 -8.34
N ALA A 151 19.25 14.97 -7.06
CA ALA A 151 19.01 16.01 -6.07
C ALA A 151 20.00 17.20 -6.18
N LYS A 152 21.01 17.11 -7.07
CA LYS A 152 21.94 18.21 -7.34
C LYS A 152 21.50 19.07 -8.53
N ALA A 153 20.57 18.57 -9.35
CA ALA A 153 19.99 19.33 -10.44
C ALA A 153 19.23 20.56 -9.92
N SER A 154 19.16 21.61 -10.75
CA SER A 154 18.42 22.84 -10.45
C SER A 154 17.44 23.14 -11.58
N PRO A 155 16.13 22.88 -11.41
CA PRO A 155 15.48 22.25 -10.24
C PRO A 155 15.87 20.76 -10.07
N GLN A 156 15.68 20.21 -8.88
CA GLN A 156 15.92 18.78 -8.59
C GLN A 156 15.07 17.91 -9.52
N GLN A 157 15.61 16.77 -9.95
CA GLN A 157 14.97 15.90 -10.96
C GLN A 157 14.90 14.44 -10.55
N ALA A 158 13.92 13.71 -11.08
CA ALA A 158 13.75 12.28 -10.86
C ALA A 158 13.31 11.56 -12.14
N TRP A 159 13.69 10.29 -12.26
CA TRP A 159 13.32 9.40 -13.35
C TRP A 159 12.26 8.44 -12.84
N LEU A 160 11.04 8.60 -13.33
CA LEU A 160 9.89 7.79 -12.98
C LEU A 160 9.59 6.77 -14.07
N VAL A 161 9.12 5.60 -13.66
CA VAL A 161 8.63 4.55 -14.57
C VAL A 161 7.27 4.06 -14.12
N LEU A 162 6.30 4.13 -15.03
CA LEU A 162 4.94 3.64 -14.86
C LEU A 162 4.78 2.33 -15.64
N SER A 163 4.35 1.25 -15.00
CA SER A 163 4.06 0.01 -15.74
C SER A 163 3.00 0.24 -16.80
N ASN A 164 3.27 -0.28 -18.00
CA ASN A 164 2.45 -0.08 -19.20
C ASN A 164 2.21 1.41 -19.56
N GLY A 165 3.00 2.33 -19.00
CA GLY A 165 2.86 3.79 -19.14
C GLY A 165 4.14 4.53 -19.50
N GLY A 166 5.28 3.84 -19.54
CA GLY A 166 6.57 4.35 -20.00
C GLY A 166 7.35 5.09 -18.92
N ASN A 167 8.42 5.77 -19.35
CA ASN A 167 9.37 6.45 -18.47
C ASN A 167 9.21 7.97 -18.63
N LYS A 168 9.46 8.72 -17.55
CA LYS A 168 9.44 10.17 -17.59
C LYS A 168 10.45 10.77 -16.62
N VAL A 169 11.15 11.81 -17.06
CA VAL A 169 11.93 12.69 -16.18
C VAL A 169 10.99 13.78 -15.68
N VAL A 170 10.97 13.99 -14.37
CA VAL A 170 10.16 15.02 -13.72
C VAL A 170 11.02 15.93 -12.86
N SER A 171 10.59 17.17 -12.67
CA SER A 171 11.27 18.15 -11.80
C SER A 171 10.38 18.59 -10.63
N VAL A 172 10.97 19.02 -9.51
CA VAL A 172 10.19 19.58 -8.38
C VAL A 172 9.29 20.73 -8.85
N GLY A 173 8.02 20.71 -8.42
CA GLY A 173 6.98 21.66 -8.81
C GLY A 173 6.29 21.36 -10.15
N GLU A 174 6.77 20.40 -10.93
CA GLU A 174 6.15 20.01 -12.20
C GLU A 174 4.83 19.28 -11.95
N THR A 175 3.78 19.65 -12.70
CA THR A 175 2.61 18.79 -12.89
C THR A 175 2.78 18.01 -14.18
N PHE A 176 2.73 16.68 -14.10
CA PHE A 176 3.05 15.79 -15.21
C PHE A 176 1.99 14.73 -15.44
N GLU A 177 2.01 14.17 -16.65
CA GLU A 177 1.23 13.00 -17.03
C GLU A 177 2.11 11.87 -17.58
N MET A 178 1.68 10.63 -17.38
CA MET A 178 2.30 9.40 -17.90
C MET A 178 1.23 8.44 -18.46
N GLY A 179 1.62 7.54 -19.37
CA GLY A 179 0.74 6.52 -19.93
C GLY A 179 -0.46 7.05 -20.72
N SER A 180 -0.30 8.16 -21.44
CA SER A 180 -1.37 8.84 -22.20
C SER A 180 -2.52 9.35 -21.31
N GLY A 181 -2.18 10.12 -20.28
CA GLY A 181 -3.15 10.69 -19.33
C GLY A 181 -3.62 9.70 -18.26
N ARG A 182 -2.98 8.54 -18.17
CA ARG A 182 -3.36 7.48 -17.23
C ARG A 182 -3.01 7.84 -15.80
N LEU A 183 -1.83 8.42 -15.60
CA LEU A 183 -1.41 8.97 -14.31
C LEU A 183 -1.18 10.46 -14.49
N LYS A 184 -1.69 11.26 -13.57
CA LYS A 184 -1.42 12.69 -13.44
C LYS A 184 -1.01 12.97 -12.01
N ALA A 185 0.06 13.72 -11.80
CA ALA A 185 0.53 14.10 -10.46
C ALA A 185 1.33 15.40 -10.50
N THR A 186 1.50 16.02 -9.33
CA THR A 186 2.41 17.13 -9.11
C THR A 186 3.58 16.67 -8.25
N VAL A 187 4.82 16.98 -8.65
CA VAL A 187 6.01 16.69 -7.84
C VAL A 187 6.09 17.69 -6.69
N GLU A 188 5.79 17.24 -5.48
CA GLU A 188 5.88 18.04 -4.25
C GLU A 188 7.34 18.25 -3.86
N SER A 189 8.11 17.16 -3.78
CA SER A 189 9.52 17.20 -3.37
C SER A 189 10.30 16.04 -3.98
N ILE A 190 11.59 16.27 -4.21
CA ILE A 190 12.59 15.25 -4.51
C ILE A 190 13.61 15.35 -3.38
N PHE A 191 13.51 14.43 -2.44
CA PHE A 191 14.19 14.49 -1.15
C PHE A 191 15.36 13.51 -1.19
N ALA A 192 16.61 13.98 -1.18
CA ALA A 192 17.75 13.06 -1.21
C ALA A 192 17.81 12.21 0.06
N GLY A 193 17.37 12.81 1.17
CA GLY A 193 17.35 12.24 2.51
C GLY A 193 18.73 11.87 3.03
N HIS A 194 18.77 11.44 4.29
CA HIS A 194 20.00 10.96 4.91
C HIS A 194 20.14 9.45 4.72
N GLY A 195 19.05 8.69 4.95
CA GLY A 195 19.06 7.23 4.86
C GLY A 195 18.75 6.69 3.47
N THR A 196 17.79 7.31 2.79
CA THR A 196 17.42 6.98 1.40
C THR A 196 16.78 8.20 0.75
N SER A 197 16.61 8.13 -0.56
CA SER A 197 16.01 9.20 -1.35
C SER A 197 14.57 8.91 -1.73
N TYR A 198 13.77 9.97 -1.81
CA TYR A 198 12.34 9.89 -2.06
C TYR A 198 11.91 10.86 -3.16
N VAL A 199 10.85 10.49 -3.88
CA VAL A 199 10.05 11.41 -4.70
C VAL A 199 8.67 11.47 -4.11
N ILE A 200 8.26 12.66 -3.68
CA ILE A 200 6.94 12.89 -3.12
C ILE A 200 6.07 13.52 -4.19
N LEU A 201 4.96 12.86 -4.47
CA LEU A 201 3.94 13.31 -5.40
C LEU A 201 2.70 13.71 -4.63
N ASN A 202 2.10 14.83 -5.00
CA ASN A 202 0.80 15.26 -4.49
C ASN A 202 -0.18 15.43 -5.65
N HIS A 203 -1.47 15.53 -5.32
CA HIS A 203 -2.55 15.62 -6.31
C HIS A 203 -2.44 14.52 -7.37
N THR A 204 -2.23 13.28 -6.91
CA THR A 204 -2.04 12.13 -7.80
C THR A 204 -3.36 11.49 -8.15
N TYR A 205 -3.61 11.33 -9.44
CA TYR A 205 -4.78 10.69 -10.03
C TYR A 205 -4.33 9.56 -10.94
N LEU A 206 -5.00 8.41 -10.87
CA LEU A 206 -4.77 7.25 -11.72
C LEU A 206 -6.08 6.78 -12.33
N TYR A 207 -6.06 6.48 -13.62
CA TYR A 207 -7.21 6.01 -14.37
C TYR A 207 -6.94 4.60 -14.93
N SER A 208 -7.95 3.73 -14.91
CA SER A 208 -7.92 2.43 -15.58
C SER A 208 -9.13 2.34 -16.50
N GLY A 209 -8.90 2.18 -17.81
CA GLY A 209 -9.99 2.17 -18.80
C GLY A 209 -10.85 3.45 -18.82
N GLY A 210 -10.29 4.59 -18.41
CA GLY A 210 -11.01 5.87 -18.29
C GLY A 210 -11.74 6.07 -16.95
N VAL A 211 -11.72 5.09 -16.05
CA VAL A 211 -12.32 5.18 -14.71
C VAL A 211 -11.26 5.57 -13.68
N PRO A 212 -11.49 6.56 -12.80
CA PRO A 212 -10.54 6.88 -11.74
C PRO A 212 -10.45 5.74 -10.74
N VAL A 213 -9.23 5.26 -10.49
CA VAL A 213 -8.90 4.20 -9.51
C VAL A 213 -8.03 4.71 -8.37
N LEU A 214 -7.46 5.92 -8.51
CA LEU A 214 -6.83 6.70 -7.45
C LEU A 214 -7.20 8.17 -7.67
N SER A 215 -7.51 8.90 -6.62
CA SER A 215 -7.92 10.31 -6.71
C SER A 215 -7.31 11.13 -5.60
N ASP A 216 -6.72 12.26 -5.98
CA ASP A 216 -6.10 13.26 -5.12
C ASP A 216 -5.19 12.69 -4.02
N ALA A 217 -4.39 11.68 -4.38
CA ALA A 217 -3.52 11.00 -3.44
C ALA A 217 -2.14 11.66 -3.34
N ARG A 218 -1.55 11.57 -2.15
CA ARG A 218 -0.13 11.86 -1.92
C ARG A 218 0.66 10.54 -1.90
N LEU A 219 1.69 10.42 -2.72
CA LEU A 219 2.53 9.21 -2.86
C LEU A 219 3.99 9.52 -2.53
N ILE A 220 4.68 8.60 -1.87
CA ILE A 220 6.10 8.75 -1.49
C ILE A 220 6.91 7.60 -2.10
N LEU A 221 7.59 7.84 -3.21
CA LEU A 221 8.35 6.82 -3.93
C LEU A 221 9.77 6.73 -3.38
N VAL A 222 10.22 5.56 -2.93
CA VAL A 222 11.61 5.33 -2.51
C VAL A 222 12.50 4.99 -3.71
N LEU A 223 13.72 5.52 -3.76
CA LEU A 223 14.67 5.25 -4.82
C LEU A 223 15.05 3.75 -4.88
N GLY A 224 14.94 3.17 -6.08
CA GLY A 224 15.49 1.83 -6.37
C GLY A 224 14.73 0.64 -5.78
N GLY A 225 13.60 0.85 -5.08
CA GLY A 225 12.88 -0.23 -4.43
C GLY A 225 11.42 0.06 -4.04
N GLU A 226 10.59 -0.92 -4.42
CA GLU A 226 9.25 -1.37 -4.03
C GLU A 226 8.47 -0.60 -2.95
N THR A 227 7.34 0.00 -3.39
CA THR A 227 6.21 0.60 -2.62
C THR A 227 6.32 2.10 -2.33
N PRO A 228 5.22 2.85 -2.55
CA PRO A 228 5.04 4.11 -1.85
C PRO A 228 4.89 3.83 -0.35
N VAL A 229 5.87 4.22 0.47
CA VAL A 229 5.83 3.93 1.91
C VAL A 229 5.16 5.09 2.63
N LEU A 230 4.08 4.83 3.37
CA LEU A 230 3.47 5.82 4.27
C LEU A 230 4.27 6.04 5.56
N TYR A 231 5.33 5.25 5.82
CA TYR A 231 6.06 5.24 7.09
C TYR A 231 7.53 4.84 6.95
N THR A 232 8.43 5.81 7.14
CA THR A 232 9.83 5.53 7.51
C THR A 232 9.91 5.45 9.03
N LYS A 233 10.09 4.24 9.55
CA LYS A 233 10.38 4.02 10.98
C LYS A 233 11.85 4.39 11.19
N GLY A 234 12.10 5.56 11.76
CA GLY A 234 13.47 6.01 12.02
C GLY A 234 13.61 7.39 12.62
N GLY A 235 12.51 8.04 12.98
CA GLY A 235 12.51 9.43 13.38
C GLY A 235 12.84 9.69 14.84
N ALA A 236 13.26 10.93 15.13
CA ALA A 236 13.31 11.45 16.48
C ALA A 236 11.91 11.95 16.85
N ASP A 237 11.30 11.31 17.83
CA ASP A 237 9.96 11.66 18.32
C ASP A 237 10.06 12.68 19.46
N TRP A 238 9.33 13.78 19.32
CA TRP A 238 8.97 14.66 20.42
C TRP A 238 7.56 14.37 20.86
N GLN A 239 7.42 13.79 22.05
CA GLN A 239 6.14 13.64 22.72
C GLN A 239 5.69 15.01 23.22
N LEU A 240 4.50 15.43 22.81
CA LEU A 240 3.85 16.67 23.19
C LEU A 240 2.69 16.36 24.14
N GLU A 241 2.03 17.41 24.63
CA GLU A 241 0.86 17.25 25.48
C GLU A 241 -0.33 16.64 24.74
N GLU A 242 -1.32 16.16 25.48
CA GLU A 242 -2.59 15.60 24.96
C GLU A 242 -2.45 14.47 23.92
N GLY A 243 -1.35 13.73 24.00
CA GLY A 243 -1.06 12.58 23.13
C GLY A 243 -0.62 12.95 21.73
N TYR A 244 -0.24 14.22 21.49
CA TYR A 244 0.38 14.61 20.23
C TYR A 244 1.85 14.15 20.18
N THR A 245 2.30 13.73 19.01
CA THR A 245 3.72 13.41 18.76
C THR A 245 4.16 14.08 17.48
N LEU A 246 5.28 14.81 17.56
CA LEU A 246 5.96 15.38 16.41
C LEU A 246 7.17 14.51 16.08
N THR A 247 7.17 13.92 14.89
CA THR A 247 8.24 13.04 14.43
C THR A 247 8.98 13.69 13.28
N VAL A 248 10.31 13.70 13.35
CA VAL A 248 11.14 13.99 12.17
C VAL A 248 11.49 12.68 11.52
N GLY A 249 10.98 12.42 10.31
CA GLY A 249 11.18 11.14 9.61
C GLY A 249 12.56 11.01 8.98
N ASP A 250 13.05 12.07 8.34
CA ASP A 250 14.37 12.12 7.70
C ASP A 250 14.78 13.59 7.46
N VAL A 251 16.07 13.82 7.20
CA VAL A 251 16.67 15.13 6.93
C VAL A 251 17.53 15.07 5.68
N ASP A 252 17.24 15.94 4.70
CA ASP A 252 18.12 16.23 3.59
C ASP A 252 18.93 17.49 3.92
N ALA A 253 20.13 17.29 4.49
CA ALA A 253 21.00 18.39 4.92
C ALA A 253 22.31 18.52 4.13
N GLU A 254 22.56 17.61 3.19
CA GLU A 254 23.82 17.58 2.42
C GLU A 254 23.82 18.60 1.27
N LEU A 255 22.67 18.80 0.64
CA LEU A 255 22.51 19.67 -0.53
C LEU A 255 21.43 20.73 -0.28
N GLY A 256 21.62 21.89 -0.90
CA GLY A 256 20.64 22.98 -0.83
C GLY A 256 19.55 22.83 -1.91
N PRO A 257 18.30 23.21 -1.63
CA PRO A 257 17.78 23.66 -0.33
C PRO A 257 17.62 22.49 0.63
N LYS A 258 18.05 22.69 1.89
CA LYS A 258 17.94 21.66 2.92
C LYS A 258 16.48 21.44 3.32
N GLN A 259 16.10 20.20 3.49
CA GLN A 259 14.72 19.79 3.72
C GLN A 259 14.59 18.86 4.91
N LEU A 260 13.41 18.89 5.51
CA LEU A 260 13.02 18.13 6.69
C LEU A 260 11.68 17.45 6.41
N TRP A 261 11.59 16.15 6.60
CA TRP A 261 10.29 15.47 6.60
C TRP A 261 9.72 15.46 8.03
N LEU A 262 8.64 16.22 8.23
CA LEU A 262 7.92 16.35 9.49
C LEU A 262 6.60 15.56 9.45
N ARG A 263 6.26 14.94 10.57
CA ARG A 263 4.98 14.24 10.79
C ARG A 263 4.38 14.64 12.12
N LEU A 264 3.09 14.94 12.11
CA LEU A 264 2.29 15.12 13.30
C LEU A 264 1.32 13.94 13.47
N SER A 265 1.28 13.38 14.68
CA SER A 265 0.31 12.34 15.05
C SER A 265 -0.36 12.66 16.39
N LYS A 266 -1.51 12.02 16.64
CA LYS A 266 -2.19 12.03 17.93
C LYS A 266 -2.59 10.61 18.31
N ASN A 267 -2.16 10.14 19.49
CA ASN A 267 -2.40 8.78 19.96
C ASN A 267 -2.01 7.73 18.89
N SER A 268 -0.82 7.92 18.28
CA SER A 268 -0.28 7.08 17.19
C SER A 268 -1.03 7.15 15.85
N VAL A 269 -2.09 7.96 15.74
CA VAL A 269 -2.78 8.23 14.48
C VAL A 269 -2.15 9.43 13.79
N VAL A 270 -1.63 9.25 12.58
CA VAL A 270 -1.06 10.37 11.79
C VAL A 270 -2.16 11.33 11.38
N LEU A 271 -1.92 12.61 11.66
CA LEU A 271 -2.80 13.72 11.31
C LEU A 271 -2.32 14.44 10.06
N GLU A 272 -1.02 14.65 9.94
CA GLU A 272 -0.42 15.38 8.83
C GLU A 272 1.04 14.99 8.64
N GLU A 273 1.51 15.09 7.39
CA GLU A 273 2.92 15.00 7.02
C GLU A 273 3.28 16.09 6.03
N ARG A 274 4.50 16.62 6.16
CA ARG A 274 4.96 17.71 5.31
C ARG A 274 6.47 17.69 5.16
N VAL A 275 6.95 18.07 3.98
CA VAL A 275 8.34 18.45 3.79
C VAL A 275 8.48 19.96 4.02
N LEU A 276 9.40 20.33 4.90
CA LEU A 276 9.72 21.72 5.24
C LEU A 276 11.12 22.05 4.80
N PHE A 277 11.36 23.28 4.36
CA PHE A 277 12.71 23.79 4.17
C PHE A 277 13.36 24.21 5.51
N GLU A 278 14.69 24.21 5.58
CA GLU A 278 15.40 24.86 6.70
C GLU A 278 14.93 26.32 6.82
N GLY A 279 14.45 26.72 8.01
CA GLY A 279 13.88 28.05 8.28
C GLY A 279 12.35 28.15 8.18
N GLU A 280 11.68 27.16 7.59
CA GLU A 280 10.23 27.18 7.36
C GLU A 280 9.43 26.95 8.66
N SER A 281 8.32 27.68 8.78
CA SER A 281 7.33 27.50 9.85
C SER A 281 6.24 26.51 9.47
N TYR A 282 5.86 25.69 10.43
CA TYR A 282 4.74 24.77 10.40
C TYR A 282 3.73 25.16 11.47
N SER A 283 2.44 25.12 11.14
CA SER A 283 1.37 25.31 12.11
C SER A 283 0.23 24.34 11.82
N TYR A 284 -0.24 23.67 12.86
CA TYR A 284 -1.40 22.78 12.80
C TYR A 284 -2.57 23.39 13.58
N TYR A 285 -3.74 23.41 12.94
CA TYR A 285 -4.97 23.91 13.52
C TYR A 285 -6.03 22.81 13.59
N LYS A 286 -6.79 22.78 14.68
CA LYS A 286 -7.95 21.90 14.82
C LYS A 286 -9.16 22.73 15.22
N ASN A 287 -10.24 22.64 14.43
CA ASN A 287 -11.47 23.41 14.64
C ASN A 287 -11.24 24.94 14.77
N GLY A 288 -10.25 25.47 14.03
CA GLY A 288 -9.89 26.89 14.05
C GLY A 288 -8.93 27.32 15.17
N TYR A 289 -8.57 26.41 16.09
CA TYR A 289 -7.62 26.70 17.16
C TYR A 289 -6.22 26.21 16.79
N LEU A 290 -5.21 27.03 17.08
CA LEU A 290 -3.80 26.64 16.95
C LEU A 290 -3.52 25.55 17.97
N VAL A 291 -3.07 24.40 17.49
CA VAL A 291 -2.70 23.25 18.33
C VAL A 291 -1.18 23.15 18.45
N LEU A 292 -0.46 23.37 17.35
CA LEU A 292 0.99 23.28 17.30
C LEU A 292 1.54 24.33 16.36
N SER A 293 2.65 24.97 16.74
CA SER A 293 3.47 25.77 15.83
C SER A 293 4.93 25.42 16.03
N ALA A 294 5.61 25.06 14.95
CA ALA A 294 7.01 24.72 14.94
C ALA A 294 7.75 25.54 13.88
N GLN A 295 9.01 25.92 14.13
CA GLN A 295 9.86 26.50 13.09
C GLN A 295 11.15 25.71 12.97
N SER A 296 11.39 25.15 11.78
CA SER A 296 12.65 24.49 11.45
C SER A 296 13.78 25.52 11.49
N ASN A 297 14.84 25.26 12.26
CA ASN A 297 15.96 26.20 12.43
C ASN A 297 17.23 25.72 11.71
N LYS A 298 17.85 24.66 12.21
CA LYS A 298 19.06 24.07 11.61
C LYS A 298 18.87 22.59 11.36
N LEU A 299 19.24 22.18 10.15
CA LEU A 299 19.27 20.81 9.69
C LEU A 299 20.72 20.36 9.51
N PHE A 300 21.05 19.22 10.09
CA PHE A 300 22.40 18.67 10.13
C PHE A 300 22.40 17.19 9.73
N SER A 301 23.42 16.80 8.97
CA SER A 301 23.78 15.41 8.74
C SER A 301 25.31 15.25 8.80
N SER A 302 25.77 14.13 9.34
CA SER A 302 27.18 13.73 9.32
C SER A 302 27.32 12.22 9.49
N GLY A 303 27.88 11.56 8.48
CA GLY A 303 28.05 10.12 8.48
C GLY A 303 26.69 9.42 8.58
N LYS A 304 26.43 8.71 9.68
CA LYS A 304 25.14 8.05 9.95
C LYS A 304 24.18 8.87 10.81
N LEU A 305 24.60 10.05 11.27
CA LEU A 305 23.81 10.89 12.16
C LEU A 305 23.12 11.99 11.37
N TRP A 306 21.92 12.32 11.81
CA TRP A 306 21.20 13.50 11.38
C TRP A 306 20.49 14.13 12.58
N ALA A 307 20.17 15.42 12.48
CA ALA A 307 19.45 16.16 13.49
C ALA A 307 18.67 17.33 12.86
N ALA A 308 17.53 17.63 13.46
CA ALA A 308 16.77 18.84 13.21
C ALA A 308 16.58 19.59 14.52
N SER A 309 16.72 20.91 14.48
CA SER A 309 16.43 21.78 15.61
C SER A 309 15.27 22.70 15.27
N PHE A 310 14.47 23.02 16.30
CA PHE A 310 13.34 23.93 16.19
C PHE A 310 13.53 25.10 17.16
N SER A 311 13.21 26.32 16.72
CA SER A 311 13.31 27.53 17.54
C SER A 311 12.11 27.71 18.48
N SER A 312 10.97 27.10 18.15
CA SER A 312 9.75 27.03 18.97
C SER A 312 9.01 25.74 18.63
N ILE A 313 8.42 25.08 19.64
CA ILE A 313 7.45 23.98 19.56
C ILE A 313 6.39 24.22 20.64
#